data_AF-A0A9D1TFH5-F1
#
_entry.id   AF-A0A9D1TFH5-F1
#
_cell.length_a   1.000
_cell.length_b   1.000
_cell.length_c   1.000
_cell.angle_alpha   90.00
_cell.angle_beta   90.00
_cell.angle_gamma   90.00
#
_symmetry.space_group_name_H-M   'P 1'
#
loop_
_entity.id
_entity.type
_entity.pdbx_description
1 polymer ?
#
loop_
_entity_poly.entity_id
_entity_poly.type
_entity_poly.pdbx_seq_one_letter_code
_entity_poly.pdbx_strand_id
1 'polypeptide(L)'
;MRKKLAVLLLSMSILGLGAGCSGKEETDTENTQNTAQETEEESVVNSEGLVVAVDVDNLEDYVTLGQYQNLTVEEEPKEEVTQEDVDDYVERQLIYNYAPVEVTQDRAVQENDTVNIDFTGYMDGETFNGGSAQDQDLIIGSGSFIDGFEDGLIGHKKGETVTLDLSFPENYRNNPDLSGKPVTFEVTINSISEPAALTDEWAAANTDYPTAEEFKNAQKELLVQQEDSDYESQVKSDLFQQVMNNSQIKDYPEEELDELKSSMETQMDQAYTAAYGMGFYETLEAQGISKDEASKNVESMAESYMAQYLVTQAVLDAEGVSLTEADYEKALDDFAKLSGFQSGEEIESNYGDIQILKNNVLWNVACDKIMETATITEKAADDQTGEAAQ
;
A
#
# COMPACT_ATOMS: atom_id res chain seq x y z
N MET A 1 -17.20 31.20 0.57
CA MET A 1 -15.83 31.05 0.04
C MET A 1 -14.86 31.04 1.20
N ARG A 2 -14.73 29.88 1.87
CA ARG A 2 -13.69 29.60 2.85
C ARG A 2 -12.74 28.64 2.17
N LYS A 3 -11.49 29.06 1.95
CA LYS A 3 -10.45 28.20 1.39
C LYS A 3 -10.22 27.08 2.41
N LYS A 4 -10.64 25.86 2.09
CA LYS A 4 -10.20 24.68 2.81
C LYS A 4 -8.76 24.45 2.37
N LEU A 5 -7.81 24.64 3.28
CA LEU A 5 -6.46 24.10 3.13
C LEU A 5 -6.62 22.59 3.05
N ALA A 6 -6.20 22.01 1.92
CA ALA A 6 -6.04 20.58 1.79
C ALA A 6 -4.92 20.19 2.76
N VAL A 7 -5.28 19.51 3.83
CA VAL A 7 -4.34 18.81 4.69
C VAL A 7 -3.79 17.69 3.82
N LEU A 8 -2.51 17.80 3.49
CA LEU A 8 -1.75 16.79 2.76
C LEU A 8 -1.46 15.68 3.77
N LEU A 9 -2.50 14.91 4.10
CA LEU A 9 -2.33 13.60 4.73
C LEU A 9 -1.59 12.76 3.70
N LEU A 10 -0.28 12.64 3.89
CA LEU A 10 0.50 11.59 3.27
C LEU A 10 0.01 10.28 3.88
N SER A 11 -1.05 9.73 3.29
CA SER A 11 -1.10 8.29 3.14
C SER A 11 0.19 7.93 2.41
N MET A 12 1.23 7.55 3.16
CA MET A 12 2.33 6.76 2.62
C MET A 12 1.73 5.40 2.25
N SER A 13 0.91 5.39 1.21
CA SER A 13 0.55 4.19 0.50
C SER A 13 1.84 3.69 -0.10
N ILE A 14 2.45 2.73 0.58
CA ILE A 14 3.49 1.87 0.06
C ILE A 14 2.95 1.34 -1.26
N LEU A 15 3.36 1.93 -2.39
CA LEU A 15 3.21 1.32 -3.70
C LEU A 15 4.28 0.24 -3.81
N GLY A 16 4.13 -0.78 -2.97
CA GLY A 16 4.76 -2.08 -3.17
C GLY A 16 4.02 -2.74 -4.32
N LEU A 17 4.44 -2.48 -5.55
CA LEU A 17 4.13 -3.37 -6.67
C LEU A 17 5.00 -4.63 -6.52
N GLY A 18 4.72 -5.40 -5.46
CA GLY A 18 5.19 -6.76 -5.30
C GLY A 18 4.30 -7.66 -6.15
N ALA A 19 4.73 -7.94 -7.38
CA ALA A 19 4.19 -9.04 -8.16
C ALA A 19 4.54 -10.36 -7.44
N GLY A 20 3.64 -10.82 -6.58
CA GLY A 20 3.65 -12.18 -6.09
C GLY A 20 3.22 -13.12 -7.22
N CYS A 21 4.14 -13.95 -7.70
CA CYS A 21 3.85 -15.32 -8.09
C CYS A 21 5.14 -16.14 -8.14
N SER A 22 5.26 -17.02 -7.16
CA SER A 22 6.24 -18.09 -7.10
C SER A 22 6.11 -19.02 -8.31
N GLY A 23 7.19 -19.13 -9.10
CA GLY A 23 7.30 -20.12 -10.16
C GLY A 23 8.77 -20.43 -10.44
N LYS A 24 9.29 -21.50 -9.82
CA LYS A 24 10.54 -22.13 -10.24
C LYS A 24 10.34 -22.75 -11.62
N GLU A 25 10.89 -22.13 -12.66
CA GLU A 25 11.27 -22.85 -13.87
C GLU A 25 12.68 -22.46 -14.31
N GLU A 26 13.57 -23.45 -14.34
CA GLU A 26 14.88 -23.38 -14.95
C GLU A 26 14.71 -23.21 -16.47
N THR A 27 15.22 -22.13 -17.04
CA THR A 27 15.56 -22.10 -18.47
C THR A 27 16.88 -21.37 -18.69
N ASP A 28 17.88 -22.15 -19.11
CA ASP A 28 19.17 -21.68 -19.61
C ASP A 28 18.99 -20.62 -20.69
N THR A 29 19.61 -19.45 -20.56
CA THR A 29 19.98 -18.63 -21.72
C THR A 29 21.30 -17.89 -21.46
N GLU A 30 22.17 -17.97 -22.46
CA GLU A 30 23.57 -17.56 -22.46
C GLU A 30 23.80 -16.05 -22.18
N ASN A 31 24.67 -15.80 -21.21
CA ASN A 31 25.77 -14.82 -21.20
C ASN A 31 25.58 -13.53 -22.03
N THR A 32 24.99 -12.51 -21.40
CA THR A 32 25.29 -11.11 -21.73
C THR A 32 26.06 -10.52 -20.55
N GLN A 33 27.29 -10.06 -20.79
CA GLN A 33 28.13 -9.42 -19.79
C GLN A 33 27.39 -8.21 -19.19
N ASN A 34 26.88 -8.36 -17.98
CA ASN A 34 26.40 -7.24 -17.18
C ASN A 34 27.65 -6.55 -16.61
N THR A 35 27.89 -5.32 -17.05
CA THR A 35 28.88 -4.45 -16.41
C THR A 35 28.34 -4.21 -15.01
N ALA A 36 28.93 -4.84 -14.00
CA ALA A 36 28.65 -4.56 -12.61
C ALA A 36 28.99 -3.09 -12.37
N GLN A 37 27.97 -2.25 -12.39
CA GLN A 37 28.01 -0.97 -11.72
C GLN A 37 27.97 -1.33 -10.23
N GLU A 38 29.07 -1.08 -9.53
CA GLU A 38 29.10 -1.16 -8.07
C GLU A 38 28.03 -0.17 -7.57
N THR A 39 26.90 -0.70 -7.11
CA THR A 39 25.95 0.07 -6.32
C THR A 39 26.70 0.38 -5.03
N GLU A 40 27.07 1.64 -4.80
CA GLU A 40 27.51 2.07 -3.48
C GLU A 40 26.38 1.73 -2.50
N GLU A 41 26.65 0.92 -1.48
CA GLU A 41 25.70 0.71 -0.40
C GLU A 41 25.41 2.09 0.20
N GLU A 42 24.16 2.55 0.09
CA GLU A 42 23.74 3.77 0.76
C GLU A 42 23.94 3.55 2.26
N SER A 43 24.66 4.46 2.90
CA SER A 43 24.91 4.41 4.34
C SER A 43 23.78 5.11 5.08
N VAL A 44 23.28 4.51 6.16
CA VAL A 44 22.31 5.16 7.07
C VAL A 44 22.99 6.00 8.15
N VAL A 45 24.30 5.84 8.33
CA VAL A 45 25.09 6.59 9.32
C VAL A 45 25.78 7.80 8.69
N ASN A 46 25.88 8.87 9.47
CA ASN A 46 26.63 10.07 9.14
C ASN A 46 28.14 9.91 9.43
N SER A 47 28.89 11.00 9.21
CA SER A 47 30.35 11.01 9.42
C SER A 47 30.80 10.75 10.87
N GLU A 48 29.90 10.89 11.85
CA GLU A 48 30.13 10.60 13.26
C GLU A 48 29.73 9.17 13.66
N GLY A 49 29.17 8.38 12.73
CA GLY A 49 28.67 7.03 12.98
C GLY A 49 27.28 7.01 13.64
N LEU A 50 26.52 8.09 13.50
CA LEU A 50 25.19 8.25 14.06
C LEU A 50 24.13 8.21 12.95
N VAL A 51 22.94 7.70 13.27
CA VAL A 51 21.78 7.70 12.39
C VAL A 51 20.92 8.92 12.74
N VAL A 52 20.89 9.89 11.83
CA VAL A 52 20.21 11.18 12.00
C VAL A 52 19.20 11.43 10.88
N ALA A 53 18.16 12.21 11.17
CA ALA A 53 17.14 12.56 10.19
C ALA A 53 17.64 13.67 9.24
N VAL A 54 18.50 14.57 9.75
CA VAL A 54 19.20 15.60 8.98
C VAL A 54 20.61 15.75 9.54
N ASP A 55 21.63 15.73 8.68
CA ASP A 55 23.04 15.82 9.07
C ASP A 55 23.58 17.25 8.95
N VAL A 56 23.22 18.12 9.91
CA VAL A 56 23.61 19.54 9.92
C VAL A 56 24.43 19.91 11.16
N ASP A 57 25.41 20.80 11.00
CA ASP A 57 26.28 21.27 12.10
C ASP A 57 25.51 21.98 13.22
N ASN A 58 24.47 22.75 12.88
CA ASN A 58 23.70 23.55 13.84
C ASN A 58 22.21 23.56 13.50
N LEU A 59 21.48 22.60 14.06
CA LEU A 59 20.04 22.45 13.84
C LEU A 59 19.21 23.70 14.22
N GLU A 60 19.66 24.47 15.23
CA GLU A 60 18.95 25.67 15.68
C GLU A 60 18.91 26.79 14.63
N ASP A 61 19.77 26.76 13.60
CA ASP A 61 19.73 27.72 12.51
C ASP A 61 18.50 27.51 11.61
N TYR A 62 17.99 26.27 11.53
CA TYR A 62 16.92 25.86 10.61
C TYR A 62 15.57 25.69 11.30
N VAL A 63 15.54 25.27 12.56
CA VAL A 63 14.29 25.00 13.27
C VAL A 63 14.30 25.55 14.69
N THR A 64 13.13 25.97 15.16
CA THR A 64 12.85 26.15 16.60
C THR A 64 11.73 25.23 16.99
N LEU A 65 12.08 24.24 17.81
CA LEU A 65 11.14 23.26 18.32
C LEU A 65 10.10 23.95 19.21
N GLY A 66 8.84 23.72 18.88
CA GLY A 66 7.69 24.19 19.64
C GLY A 66 7.41 23.34 20.87
N GLN A 67 6.21 23.52 21.43
CA GLN A 67 5.70 22.58 22.43
C GLN A 67 5.52 21.21 21.77
N TYR A 68 6.22 20.22 22.32
CA TYR A 68 6.13 18.83 21.87
C TYR A 68 5.74 17.84 22.99
N GLN A 69 5.87 18.26 24.26
CA GLN A 69 5.46 17.46 25.42
C GLN A 69 4.09 17.90 25.96
N ASN A 70 3.44 17.00 26.69
CA ASN A 70 2.16 17.24 27.37
C ASN A 70 1.07 17.73 26.41
N LEU A 71 1.08 17.22 25.19
CA LEU A 71 0.05 17.51 24.20
C LEU A 71 -1.24 16.77 24.54
N THR A 72 -2.36 17.26 24.01
CA THR A 72 -3.64 16.55 24.08
C THR A 72 -4.13 16.34 22.66
N VAL A 73 -4.51 15.11 22.35
CA VAL A 73 -5.09 14.74 21.06
C VAL A 73 -6.46 14.10 21.29
N GLU A 74 -7.41 14.45 20.43
CA GLU A 74 -8.77 13.91 20.45
C GLU A 74 -8.92 12.96 19.27
N GLU A 75 -9.09 11.68 19.56
CA GLU A 75 -9.15 10.59 18.58
C GLU A 75 -10.55 9.98 18.55
N GLU A 76 -10.96 9.46 17.39
CA GLU A 76 -12.12 8.57 17.33
C GLU A 76 -11.85 7.32 18.19
N PRO A 77 -12.87 6.70 18.80
CA PRO A 77 -12.66 5.45 19.52
C PRO A 77 -12.09 4.40 18.58
N LYS A 78 -11.10 3.64 19.05
CA LYS A 78 -10.57 2.50 18.32
C LYS A 78 -11.71 1.55 17.94
N GLU A 79 -11.70 1.08 16.71
CA GLU A 79 -12.65 0.07 16.25
C GLU A 79 -12.41 -1.27 16.96
N GLU A 80 -13.49 -1.91 17.40
CA GLU A 80 -13.42 -3.25 18.00
C GLU A 80 -13.61 -4.30 16.90
N VAL A 81 -12.63 -5.18 16.75
CA VAL A 81 -12.74 -6.34 15.84
C VAL A 81 -13.88 -7.26 16.29
N THR A 82 -14.92 -7.31 15.48
CA THR A 82 -16.10 -8.16 15.71
C THR A 82 -15.87 -9.58 15.20
N GLN A 83 -16.80 -10.49 15.55
CA GLN A 83 -16.76 -11.84 14.97
C GLN A 83 -17.09 -11.85 13.47
N GLU A 84 -17.90 -10.89 13.01
CA GLU A 84 -18.26 -10.74 11.60
C GLU A 84 -17.03 -10.37 10.78
N ASP A 85 -16.22 -9.41 11.25
CA ASP A 85 -14.96 -9.02 10.60
C ASP A 85 -14.00 -10.20 10.46
N VAL A 86 -13.90 -11.04 11.49
CA VAL A 86 -13.06 -12.26 11.48
C VAL A 86 -13.59 -13.28 10.48
N ASP A 87 -14.91 -13.50 10.45
CA ASP A 87 -15.52 -14.47 9.55
C ASP A 87 -15.38 -14.03 8.08
N ASP A 88 -15.62 -12.75 7.79
CA ASP A 88 -15.47 -12.14 6.46
C ASP A 88 -14.01 -12.16 6.00
N TYR A 89 -13.07 -11.84 6.89
CA TYR A 89 -11.65 -11.90 6.58
C TYR A 89 -11.23 -13.34 6.25
N VAL A 90 -11.65 -14.31 7.06
CA VAL A 90 -11.36 -15.74 6.83
C VAL A 90 -11.97 -16.22 5.51
N GLU A 91 -13.20 -15.82 5.19
CA GLU A 91 -13.83 -16.15 3.91
C GLU A 91 -12.99 -15.61 2.73
N ARG A 92 -12.55 -14.35 2.80
CA ARG A 92 -11.65 -13.77 1.79
C ARG A 92 -10.33 -14.53 1.68
N GLN A 93 -9.74 -14.97 2.79
CA GLN A 93 -8.52 -15.79 2.75
C GLN A 93 -8.77 -17.09 1.97
N LEU A 94 -9.88 -17.79 2.25
CA LEU A 94 -10.23 -19.05 1.58
C LEU A 94 -10.50 -18.87 0.08
N ILE A 95 -11.02 -17.70 -0.33
CA ILE A 95 -11.27 -17.36 -1.73
C ILE A 95 -9.98 -17.05 -2.49
N TYR A 96 -9.12 -16.19 -1.92
CA TYR A 96 -8.02 -15.59 -2.68
C TYR A 96 -6.65 -16.22 -2.42
N ASN A 97 -6.44 -16.81 -1.24
CA ASN A 97 -5.11 -17.23 -0.79
C ASN A 97 -4.95 -18.74 -0.66
N TYR A 98 -6.02 -19.51 -0.87
CA TYR A 98 -5.99 -20.97 -0.81
C TYR A 98 -6.53 -21.61 -2.07
N ALA A 99 -6.06 -22.83 -2.36
CA ALA A 99 -6.51 -23.58 -3.52
C ALA A 99 -8.01 -23.92 -3.40
N PRO A 100 -8.82 -23.64 -4.43
CA PRO A 100 -10.23 -23.98 -4.43
C PRO A 100 -10.43 -25.50 -4.62
N VAL A 101 -11.64 -25.97 -4.38
CA VAL A 101 -12.03 -27.39 -4.49
C VAL A 101 -12.91 -27.58 -5.72
N GLU A 102 -12.53 -28.49 -6.62
CA GLU A 102 -13.33 -28.73 -7.84
C GLU A 102 -14.75 -29.23 -7.50
N VAL A 103 -15.73 -28.57 -8.10
CA VAL A 103 -17.14 -28.91 -8.00
C VAL A 103 -17.46 -30.02 -9.00
N THR A 104 -17.69 -31.22 -8.49
CA THR A 104 -18.01 -32.40 -9.32
C THR A 104 -19.50 -32.58 -9.58
N GLN A 105 -20.34 -31.79 -8.92
CA GLN A 105 -21.80 -31.87 -9.03
C GLN A 105 -22.29 -31.01 -10.20
N ASP A 106 -23.42 -31.40 -10.79
CA ASP A 106 -24.07 -30.60 -11.84
C ASP A 106 -24.81 -29.40 -11.22
N ARG A 107 -24.06 -28.35 -10.89
CA ARG A 107 -24.56 -27.06 -10.42
C ARG A 107 -24.10 -25.91 -11.30
N ALA A 108 -24.83 -24.81 -11.23
CA ALA A 108 -24.47 -23.57 -11.88
C ALA A 108 -23.35 -22.82 -11.13
N VAL A 109 -22.66 -21.95 -11.85
CA VAL A 109 -21.71 -20.95 -11.34
C VAL A 109 -22.42 -20.01 -10.37
N GLN A 110 -21.73 -19.68 -9.29
CA GLN A 110 -22.16 -18.79 -8.20
C GLN A 110 -21.07 -17.74 -7.91
N GLU A 111 -21.43 -16.74 -7.11
CA GLU A 111 -20.47 -15.79 -6.55
C GLU A 111 -19.35 -16.53 -5.80
N ASN A 112 -18.13 -16.01 -5.87
CA ASN A 112 -16.91 -16.57 -5.27
C ASN A 112 -16.42 -17.91 -5.83
N ASP A 113 -17.13 -18.53 -6.79
CA ASP A 113 -16.58 -19.68 -7.52
C ASP A 113 -15.34 -19.25 -8.33
N THR A 114 -14.37 -20.15 -8.42
CA THR A 114 -13.33 -20.08 -9.46
C THR A 114 -13.77 -20.91 -10.65
N VAL A 115 -13.93 -20.28 -11.81
CA VAL A 115 -14.24 -20.94 -13.07
C VAL A 115 -13.00 -20.98 -13.95
N ASN A 116 -12.71 -22.15 -14.53
CA ASN A 116 -11.75 -22.22 -15.62
C ASN A 116 -12.50 -21.95 -16.93
N ILE A 117 -12.04 -20.99 -17.71
CA ILE A 117 -12.74 -20.52 -18.91
C ILE A 117 -11.82 -20.44 -20.13
N ASP A 118 -12.43 -20.70 -21.29
CA ASP A 118 -11.92 -20.29 -22.59
C ASP A 118 -12.79 -19.16 -23.10
N PHE A 119 -12.22 -18.05 -23.55
CA PHE A 119 -13.02 -16.98 -24.15
C PHE A 119 -12.44 -16.47 -25.46
N THR A 120 -13.34 -16.01 -26.33
CA THR A 120 -12.99 -15.28 -27.55
C THR A 120 -13.85 -14.06 -27.70
N GLY A 121 -13.19 -12.91 -27.77
CA GLY A 121 -13.79 -11.59 -27.95
C GLY A 121 -13.87 -11.20 -29.41
N TYR A 122 -15.01 -10.61 -29.78
CA TYR A 122 -15.34 -10.14 -31.12
C TYR A 122 -15.71 -8.67 -31.07
N MET A 123 -15.12 -7.89 -31.98
CA MET A 123 -15.47 -6.50 -32.22
C MET A 123 -15.82 -6.36 -33.69
N ASP A 124 -17.00 -5.80 -33.98
CA ASP A 124 -17.56 -5.73 -35.34
C ASP A 124 -17.58 -7.09 -36.08
N GLY A 125 -17.67 -8.19 -35.34
CA GLY A 125 -17.70 -9.57 -35.87
C GLY A 125 -16.33 -10.18 -36.16
N GLU A 126 -15.23 -9.48 -35.87
CA GLU A 126 -13.86 -9.97 -36.02
C GLU A 126 -13.18 -10.12 -34.65
N THR A 127 -12.31 -11.12 -34.51
CA THR A 127 -11.47 -11.28 -33.31
C THR A 127 -10.39 -10.20 -33.27
N PHE A 128 -10.02 -9.74 -32.09
CA PHE A 128 -8.96 -8.74 -31.90
C PHE A 128 -7.83 -9.25 -31.00
N ASN A 129 -6.65 -8.63 -31.11
CA ASN A 129 -5.49 -9.02 -30.30
C ASN A 129 -5.75 -8.72 -28.82
N GLY A 130 -5.42 -9.67 -27.93
CA GLY A 130 -5.74 -9.60 -26.51
C GLY A 130 -7.20 -9.90 -26.17
N GLY A 131 -8.03 -10.24 -27.15
CA GLY A 131 -9.45 -10.57 -26.95
C GLY A 131 -9.74 -12.04 -26.66
N SER A 132 -8.75 -12.92 -26.69
CA SER A 132 -8.93 -14.37 -26.51
C SER A 132 -7.90 -14.96 -25.57
N ALA A 133 -8.33 -15.89 -24.74
CA ALA A 133 -7.46 -16.73 -23.93
C ALA A 133 -8.10 -18.10 -23.69
N GLN A 134 -7.29 -19.07 -23.30
CA GLN A 134 -7.69 -20.43 -22.97
C GLN A 134 -7.16 -20.81 -21.59
N ASP A 135 -7.84 -21.76 -20.95
CA ASP A 135 -7.47 -22.31 -19.63
C ASP A 135 -7.25 -21.22 -18.58
N GLN A 136 -8.04 -20.14 -18.61
CA GLN A 136 -7.91 -19.03 -17.65
C GLN A 136 -8.79 -19.28 -16.43
N ASP A 137 -8.20 -19.22 -15.24
CA ASP A 137 -8.97 -19.24 -14.00
C ASP A 137 -9.47 -17.84 -13.66
N LEU A 138 -10.76 -17.74 -13.35
CA LEU A 138 -11.45 -16.51 -13.01
C LEU A 138 -12.27 -16.72 -11.73
N ILE A 139 -12.00 -15.93 -10.71
CA ILE A 139 -12.85 -15.84 -9.52
C ILE A 139 -14.03 -14.92 -9.83
N ILE A 140 -15.24 -15.44 -9.73
CA ILE A 140 -16.47 -14.67 -9.91
C ILE A 140 -16.64 -13.69 -8.76
N GLY A 141 -16.77 -12.40 -9.07
CA GLY A 141 -16.82 -11.30 -8.09
C GLY A 141 -15.47 -10.62 -7.87
N SER A 142 -14.40 -11.04 -8.55
CA SER A 142 -13.07 -10.45 -8.39
C SER A 142 -12.94 -9.06 -9.02
N GLY A 143 -13.78 -8.73 -10.01
CA GLY A 143 -13.67 -7.49 -10.78
C GLY A 143 -12.39 -7.44 -11.64
N SER A 144 -11.82 -8.60 -11.95
CA SER A 144 -10.60 -8.69 -12.78
C SER A 144 -10.92 -8.56 -14.27
N PHE A 145 -12.18 -8.78 -14.66
CA PHE A 145 -12.70 -8.56 -16.01
C PHE A 145 -13.58 -7.31 -16.09
N ILE A 146 -13.94 -6.91 -17.32
CA ILE A 146 -14.83 -5.77 -17.54
C ILE A 146 -16.22 -6.01 -16.92
N ASP A 147 -16.86 -4.93 -16.48
CA ASP A 147 -18.20 -4.96 -15.89
C ASP A 147 -19.18 -5.81 -16.71
N GLY A 148 -19.92 -6.68 -16.02
CA GLY A 148 -20.90 -7.60 -16.61
C GLY A 148 -20.32 -8.89 -17.18
N PHE A 149 -18.99 -9.02 -17.29
CA PHE A 149 -18.38 -10.28 -17.74
C PHE A 149 -18.60 -11.41 -16.73
N GLU A 150 -18.24 -11.17 -15.46
CA GLU A 150 -18.34 -12.16 -14.37
C GLU A 150 -19.82 -12.46 -14.05
N ASP A 151 -20.64 -11.43 -13.86
CA ASP A 151 -22.09 -11.55 -13.63
C ASP A 151 -22.80 -12.36 -14.72
N GLY A 152 -22.35 -12.23 -15.97
CA GLY A 152 -22.91 -12.92 -17.12
C GLY A 152 -22.69 -14.44 -17.09
N LEU A 153 -21.74 -14.93 -16.30
CA LEU A 153 -21.47 -16.36 -16.13
C LEU A 153 -22.28 -17.00 -15.00
N ILE A 154 -22.78 -16.20 -14.05
CA ILE A 154 -23.57 -16.69 -12.92
C ILE A 154 -24.85 -17.37 -13.44
N GLY A 155 -25.15 -18.56 -12.91
CA GLY A 155 -26.30 -19.35 -13.35
C GLY A 155 -26.04 -20.29 -14.53
N HIS A 156 -24.91 -20.16 -15.22
CA HIS A 156 -24.47 -21.09 -16.27
C HIS A 156 -23.71 -22.29 -15.70
N LYS A 157 -23.58 -23.36 -16.49
CA LYS A 157 -23.01 -24.64 -16.03
C LYS A 157 -21.71 -25.00 -16.73
N LYS A 158 -20.93 -25.89 -16.10
CA LYS A 158 -19.76 -26.55 -16.71
C LYS A 158 -20.11 -27.15 -18.07
N GLY A 159 -19.32 -26.83 -19.07
CA GLY A 159 -19.43 -27.24 -20.47
C GLY A 159 -20.34 -26.37 -21.33
N GLU A 160 -21.01 -25.36 -20.75
CA GLU A 160 -21.79 -24.40 -21.53
C GLU A 160 -20.89 -23.32 -22.14
N THR A 161 -21.27 -22.87 -23.34
CA THR A 161 -20.73 -21.66 -23.98
C THR A 161 -21.77 -20.55 -23.87
N VAL A 162 -21.39 -19.44 -23.27
CA VAL A 162 -22.22 -18.27 -23.01
C VAL A 162 -21.76 -17.14 -23.94
N THR A 163 -22.71 -16.44 -24.56
CA THR A 163 -22.42 -15.24 -25.34
C THR A 163 -22.77 -14.01 -24.50
N LEU A 164 -21.78 -13.15 -24.28
CA LEU A 164 -21.90 -11.93 -23.48
C LEU A 164 -21.73 -10.70 -24.38
N ASP A 165 -22.76 -9.86 -24.46
CA ASP A 165 -22.71 -8.57 -25.17
C ASP A 165 -22.40 -7.45 -24.17
N LEU A 166 -21.18 -6.93 -24.21
CA LEU A 166 -20.63 -5.99 -23.23
C LEU A 166 -20.05 -4.74 -23.94
N SER A 167 -19.55 -3.81 -23.13
CA SER A 167 -18.79 -2.66 -23.60
C SER A 167 -17.56 -2.47 -22.73
N PHE A 168 -16.43 -2.09 -23.35
CA PHE A 168 -15.27 -1.67 -22.58
C PHE A 168 -15.56 -0.36 -21.82
N PRO A 169 -14.95 -0.16 -20.63
CA PRO A 169 -15.04 1.10 -19.90
C PRO A 169 -14.64 2.31 -20.77
N GLU A 170 -15.26 3.47 -20.53
CA GLU A 170 -14.96 4.71 -21.26
C GLU A 170 -13.51 5.19 -21.10
N ASN A 171 -12.85 4.78 -20.01
CA ASN A 171 -11.45 5.10 -19.72
C ASN A 171 -10.63 3.82 -19.53
N TYR A 172 -10.64 2.92 -20.52
CA TYR A 172 -9.96 1.63 -20.41
C TYR A 172 -8.43 1.81 -20.53
N ARG A 173 -7.77 1.96 -19.38
CA ARG A 173 -6.33 2.32 -19.29
C ARG A 173 -5.40 1.25 -19.87
N ASN A 174 -5.80 -0.02 -19.76
CA ASN A 174 -4.99 -1.15 -20.24
C ASN A 174 -4.84 -1.15 -21.77
N ASN A 175 -5.85 -0.64 -22.48
CA ASN A 175 -5.76 -0.41 -23.93
C ASN A 175 -6.73 0.70 -24.35
N PRO A 176 -6.26 1.96 -24.45
CA PRO A 176 -7.10 3.11 -24.77
C PRO A 176 -7.90 2.96 -26.07
N ASP A 177 -7.38 2.21 -27.05
CA ASP A 177 -8.05 1.97 -28.34
C ASP A 177 -9.35 1.17 -28.21
N LEU A 178 -9.58 0.48 -27.09
CA LEU A 178 -10.80 -0.28 -26.83
C LEU A 178 -11.85 0.52 -26.06
N SER A 179 -11.51 1.68 -25.51
CA SER A 179 -12.38 2.44 -24.61
C SER A 179 -13.77 2.73 -25.21
N GLY A 180 -14.82 2.44 -24.45
CA GLY A 180 -16.22 2.66 -24.83
C GLY A 180 -16.73 1.80 -26.00
N LYS A 181 -15.90 0.91 -26.57
CA LYS A 181 -16.31 0.09 -27.71
C LYS A 181 -17.18 -1.09 -27.27
N PRO A 182 -18.24 -1.41 -28.03
CA PRO A 182 -19.01 -2.63 -27.82
C PRO A 182 -18.15 -3.85 -28.18
N VAL A 183 -18.36 -4.95 -27.46
CA VAL A 183 -17.64 -6.20 -27.64
C VAL A 183 -18.57 -7.36 -27.30
N THR A 184 -18.46 -8.45 -28.06
CA THR A 184 -19.15 -9.70 -27.75
C THR A 184 -18.11 -10.73 -27.35
N PHE A 185 -18.30 -11.41 -26.22
CA PHE A 185 -17.47 -12.54 -25.81
C PHE A 185 -18.24 -13.85 -25.92
N GLU A 186 -17.64 -14.85 -26.56
CA GLU A 186 -18.06 -16.25 -26.39
C GLU A 186 -17.17 -16.87 -25.32
N VAL A 187 -17.77 -17.29 -24.20
CA VAL A 187 -17.07 -17.82 -23.02
C VAL A 187 -17.53 -19.25 -22.77
N THR A 188 -16.60 -20.20 -22.78
CA THR A 188 -16.86 -21.60 -22.43
C THR A 188 -16.38 -21.87 -21.03
N ILE A 189 -17.24 -22.46 -20.18
CA ILE A 189 -16.92 -22.82 -18.81
C ILE A 189 -16.37 -24.25 -18.78
N ASN A 190 -15.06 -24.40 -18.60
CA ASN A 190 -14.38 -25.69 -18.62
C ASN A 190 -14.56 -26.44 -17.29
N SER A 191 -14.45 -25.75 -16.16
CA SER A 191 -14.66 -26.29 -14.82
C SER A 191 -15.17 -25.22 -13.86
N ILE A 192 -15.70 -25.68 -12.73
CA ILE A 192 -16.15 -24.85 -11.62
C ILE A 192 -15.47 -25.42 -10.38
N SER A 193 -14.86 -24.55 -9.58
CA SER A 193 -14.29 -24.86 -8.27
C SER A 193 -14.83 -23.86 -7.26
N GLU A 194 -15.01 -24.29 -6.02
CA GLU A 194 -15.53 -23.44 -4.94
C GLU A 194 -14.45 -23.18 -3.88
N PRO A 195 -14.53 -22.08 -3.12
CA PRO A 195 -13.65 -21.85 -1.99
C PRO A 195 -13.69 -23.04 -1.03
N ALA A 196 -12.54 -23.38 -0.46
CA ALA A 196 -12.47 -24.50 0.46
C ALA A 196 -13.28 -24.20 1.74
N ALA A 197 -13.97 -25.21 2.26
CA ALA A 197 -14.67 -25.07 3.54
C ALA A 197 -13.67 -25.15 4.70
N LEU A 198 -13.69 -24.15 5.58
CA LEU A 198 -12.89 -24.19 6.80
C LEU A 198 -13.41 -25.27 7.76
N THR A 199 -12.63 -26.34 7.88
CA THR A 199 -12.84 -27.48 8.78
C THR A 199 -11.56 -27.74 9.55
N ASP A 200 -11.62 -28.52 10.64
CA ASP A 200 -10.41 -28.89 11.39
C ASP A 200 -9.42 -29.66 10.51
N GLU A 201 -9.90 -30.59 9.66
CA GLU A 201 -9.03 -31.30 8.73
C GLU A 201 -8.39 -30.37 7.71
N TRP A 202 -9.13 -29.36 7.22
CA TRP A 202 -8.60 -28.38 6.29
C TRP A 202 -7.54 -27.49 6.97
N ALA A 203 -7.82 -26.99 8.18
CA ALA A 203 -6.90 -26.12 8.91
C ALA A 203 -5.58 -26.85 9.20
N ALA A 204 -5.67 -28.08 9.70
CA ALA A 204 -4.49 -28.91 10.00
C ALA A 204 -3.66 -29.27 8.76
N ALA A 205 -4.27 -29.28 7.57
CA ALA A 205 -3.59 -29.64 6.33
C ALA A 205 -2.99 -28.44 5.57
N ASN A 206 -3.55 -27.24 5.75
CA ASN A 206 -3.23 -26.05 4.94
C ASN A 206 -2.66 -24.88 5.74
N THR A 207 -2.63 -24.98 7.07
CA THR A 207 -2.18 -23.91 7.97
C THR A 207 -1.29 -24.49 9.08
N ASP A 208 -0.68 -23.61 9.86
CA ASP A 208 0.06 -24.01 11.07
C ASP A 208 -0.86 -24.32 12.27
N TYR A 209 -2.17 -24.23 12.09
CA TYR A 209 -3.17 -24.39 13.14
C TYR A 209 -3.91 -25.75 13.02
N PRO A 210 -3.90 -26.57 14.09
CA PRO A 210 -4.55 -27.88 14.10
C PRO A 210 -6.08 -27.86 13.92
N THR A 211 -6.75 -26.75 14.20
CA THR A 211 -8.21 -26.66 14.19
C THR A 211 -8.69 -25.38 13.50
N ALA A 212 -9.93 -25.41 13.00
CA ALA A 212 -10.57 -24.23 12.42
C ALA A 212 -10.70 -23.09 13.45
N GLU A 213 -10.96 -23.42 14.71
CA GLU A 213 -11.08 -22.46 15.80
C GLU A 213 -9.73 -21.76 16.09
N GLU A 214 -8.63 -22.51 16.14
CA GLU A 214 -7.30 -21.93 16.33
C GLU A 214 -6.89 -21.03 15.16
N PHE A 215 -7.20 -21.42 13.91
CA PHE A 215 -6.95 -20.55 12.76
C PHE A 215 -7.75 -19.24 12.84
N LYS A 216 -9.05 -19.31 13.17
CA LYS A 216 -9.89 -18.11 13.34
C LYS A 216 -9.38 -17.21 14.46
N ASN A 217 -8.96 -17.78 15.59
CA ASN A 217 -8.41 -17.00 16.70
C ASN A 217 -7.11 -16.29 16.29
N ALA A 218 -6.25 -16.94 15.51
CA ALA A 218 -5.05 -16.30 14.97
C ALA A 218 -5.38 -15.17 14.00
N GLN A 219 -6.38 -15.34 13.12
CA GLN A 219 -6.83 -14.25 12.24
C GLN A 219 -7.43 -13.08 13.05
N LYS A 220 -8.15 -13.38 14.14
CA LYS A 220 -8.63 -12.35 15.05
C LYS A 220 -7.49 -11.59 15.72
N GLU A 221 -6.47 -12.28 16.21
CA GLU A 221 -5.29 -11.64 16.82
C GLU A 221 -4.57 -10.75 15.80
N LEU A 222 -4.46 -11.20 14.55
CA LEU A 222 -3.91 -10.40 13.45
C LEU A 222 -4.72 -9.12 13.19
N LEU A 223 -6.05 -9.24 13.07
CA LEU A 223 -6.91 -8.07 12.84
C LEU A 223 -6.85 -7.09 14.02
N VAL A 224 -6.85 -7.60 15.26
CA VAL A 224 -6.70 -6.74 16.45
C VAL A 224 -5.34 -6.05 16.42
N GLN A 225 -4.26 -6.75 16.08
CA GLN A 225 -2.95 -6.14 15.95
C GLN A 225 -2.92 -5.05 14.88
N GLN A 226 -3.62 -5.26 13.76
CA GLN A 226 -3.72 -4.26 12.69
C GLN A 226 -4.48 -3.00 13.16
N GLU A 227 -5.63 -3.16 13.79
CA GLU A 227 -6.39 -2.04 14.40
C GLU A 227 -5.57 -1.32 15.49
N ASP A 228 -4.79 -2.06 16.27
CA ASP A 228 -3.87 -1.52 17.26
C ASP A 228 -2.80 -0.64 16.60
N SER A 229 -2.14 -1.14 15.55
CA SER A 229 -1.12 -0.42 14.81
C SER A 229 -1.67 0.80 14.06
N ASP A 230 -2.84 0.68 13.43
CA ASP A 230 -3.47 1.76 12.67
C ASP A 230 -3.88 2.91 13.59
N TYR A 231 -4.50 2.58 14.74
CA TYR A 231 -4.84 3.56 15.76
C TYR A 231 -3.59 4.24 16.34
N GLU A 232 -2.55 3.48 16.68
CA GLU A 232 -1.30 4.05 17.19
C GLU A 232 -0.64 4.98 16.16
N SER A 233 -0.62 4.58 14.88
CA SER A 233 -0.07 5.39 13.79
C SER A 233 -0.85 6.69 13.59
N GLN A 234 -2.18 6.65 13.69
CA GLN A 234 -3.03 7.84 13.63
C GLN A 234 -2.72 8.81 14.77
N VAL A 235 -2.66 8.31 16.01
CA VAL A 235 -2.30 9.10 17.20
C VAL A 235 -0.92 9.74 17.05
N LYS A 236 0.08 8.98 16.59
CA LYS A 236 1.44 9.48 16.34
C LYS A 236 1.43 10.60 15.31
N SER A 237 0.73 10.39 14.20
CA SER A 237 0.57 11.37 13.12
C SER A 237 -0.03 12.68 13.63
N ASP A 238 -1.14 12.61 14.37
CA ASP A 238 -1.84 13.80 14.86
C ASP A 238 -1.06 14.54 15.93
N LEU A 239 -0.38 13.82 16.84
CA LEU A 239 0.54 14.43 17.80
C LEU A 239 1.71 15.11 17.11
N PHE A 240 2.37 14.43 16.17
CA PHE A 240 3.49 15.00 15.43
C PHE A 240 3.06 16.23 14.62
N GLN A 241 1.88 16.19 14.01
CA GLN A 241 1.32 17.33 13.31
C GLN A 241 1.07 18.54 14.24
N GLN A 242 0.69 18.31 15.50
CA GLN A 242 0.65 19.38 16.51
C GLN A 242 2.07 19.92 16.81
N VAL A 243 3.08 19.06 16.93
CA VAL A 243 4.48 19.49 17.11
C VAL A 243 4.95 20.35 15.93
N MET A 244 4.67 19.92 14.70
CA MET A 244 4.96 20.67 13.48
C MET A 244 4.31 22.05 13.51
N ASN A 245 3.03 22.14 13.92
CA ASN A 245 2.29 23.40 14.02
C ASN A 245 2.82 24.33 15.13
N ASN A 246 3.35 23.76 16.21
CA ASN A 246 3.92 24.51 17.33
C ASN A 246 5.36 24.97 17.03
N SER A 247 6.04 24.29 16.11
CA SER A 247 7.42 24.54 15.73
C SER A 247 7.51 25.60 14.62
N GLN A 248 8.69 26.20 14.51
CA GLN A 248 8.98 27.17 13.46
C GLN A 248 10.16 26.70 12.62
N ILE A 249 9.91 26.43 11.34
CA ILE A 249 10.95 26.32 10.33
C ILE A 249 11.42 27.74 9.97
N LYS A 250 12.71 27.98 10.13
CA LYS A 250 13.38 29.28 9.86
C LYS A 250 13.92 29.34 8.45
N ASP A 251 14.56 28.24 8.04
CA ASP A 251 15.21 28.07 6.75
C ASP A 251 15.39 26.57 6.48
N TYR A 252 15.89 26.22 5.30
CA TYR A 252 16.24 24.85 4.94
C TYR A 252 17.75 24.70 4.71
N PRO A 253 18.34 23.57 5.10
CA PRO A 253 19.72 23.27 4.77
C PRO A 253 19.81 22.93 3.27
N GLU A 254 20.44 23.83 2.49
CA GLU A 254 20.35 23.83 1.01
C GLU A 254 20.90 22.54 0.37
N GLU A 255 22.00 22.00 0.89
CA GLU A 255 22.67 20.80 0.34
C GLU A 255 21.78 19.57 0.51
N GLU A 256 21.28 19.34 1.73
CA GLU A 256 20.42 18.24 2.10
C GLU A 256 19.04 18.34 1.43
N LEU A 257 18.53 19.56 1.24
CA LEU A 257 17.27 19.79 0.52
C LEU A 257 17.43 19.47 -0.97
N ASP A 258 18.53 19.89 -1.59
CA ASP A 258 18.83 19.60 -3.00
C ASP A 258 19.05 18.09 -3.23
N GLU A 259 19.74 17.41 -2.32
CA GLU A 259 19.91 15.95 -2.34
C GLU A 259 18.57 15.22 -2.21
N LEU A 260 17.75 15.60 -1.23
CA LEU A 260 16.41 15.06 -1.05
C LEU A 260 15.56 15.25 -2.31
N LYS A 261 15.56 16.46 -2.88
CA LYS A 261 14.86 16.75 -4.13
C LYS A 261 15.34 15.86 -5.27
N SER A 262 16.65 15.71 -5.43
CA SER A 262 17.23 14.86 -6.49
C SER A 262 16.86 13.39 -6.33
N SER A 263 16.88 12.87 -5.10
CA SER A 263 16.42 11.50 -4.82
C SER A 263 14.94 11.33 -5.19
N MET A 264 14.09 12.27 -4.76
CA MET A 264 12.66 12.24 -5.07
C MET A 264 12.39 12.29 -6.58
N GLU A 265 13.07 13.17 -7.32
CA GLU A 265 12.94 13.23 -8.79
C GLU A 265 13.35 11.91 -9.44
N THR A 266 14.45 11.30 -8.96
CA THR A 266 14.95 10.02 -9.48
C THR A 266 13.94 8.90 -9.25
N GLN A 267 13.38 8.80 -8.05
CA GLN A 267 12.38 7.79 -7.71
C GLN A 267 11.08 7.99 -8.50
N MET A 268 10.62 9.23 -8.63
CA MET A 268 9.45 9.53 -9.45
C MET A 268 9.69 9.17 -10.91
N ASP A 269 10.87 9.47 -11.47
CA ASP A 269 11.21 9.14 -12.85
C ASP A 269 11.26 7.62 -13.08
N GLN A 270 11.86 6.87 -12.15
CA GLN A 270 11.87 5.40 -12.19
C GLN A 270 10.47 4.82 -12.11
N ALA A 271 9.64 5.29 -11.17
CA ALA A 271 8.26 4.81 -10.99
C ALA A 271 7.40 5.09 -12.23
N TYR A 272 7.52 6.28 -12.82
CA TYR A 272 6.78 6.64 -14.03
C TYR A 272 7.28 5.88 -15.26
N THR A 273 8.60 5.68 -15.38
CA THR A 273 9.16 4.87 -16.46
C THR A 273 8.68 3.43 -16.38
N ALA A 274 8.66 2.84 -15.18
CA ALA A 274 8.14 1.50 -14.96
C ALA A 274 6.64 1.39 -15.27
N ALA A 275 5.84 2.37 -14.84
CA ALA A 275 4.38 2.34 -15.00
C ALA A 275 3.89 2.73 -16.40
N TYR A 276 4.55 3.67 -17.07
CA TYR A 276 4.07 4.30 -18.30
C TYR A 276 5.04 4.21 -19.47
N GLY A 277 6.26 3.69 -19.26
CA GLY A 277 7.31 3.64 -20.27
C GLY A 277 7.88 5.02 -20.64
N MET A 278 7.56 6.05 -19.85
CA MET A 278 7.97 7.45 -20.07
C MET A 278 8.44 8.05 -18.74
N GLY A 279 9.45 8.94 -18.80
CA GLY A 279 9.96 9.62 -17.61
C GLY A 279 8.90 10.50 -16.92
N PHE A 280 9.13 10.87 -15.67
CA PHE A 280 8.19 11.63 -14.84
C PHE A 280 7.77 12.94 -15.51
N TYR A 281 8.76 13.78 -15.87
CA TYR A 281 8.51 15.06 -16.49
C TYR A 281 7.87 14.94 -17.87
N GLU A 282 8.27 13.96 -18.68
CA GLU A 282 7.70 13.73 -20.01
C GLU A 282 6.23 13.30 -19.92
N THR A 283 5.92 12.44 -18.96
CA THR A 283 4.55 11.98 -18.71
C THR A 283 3.65 13.13 -18.28
N LEU A 284 4.12 13.98 -17.36
CA LEU A 284 3.38 15.15 -16.90
C LEU A 284 3.18 16.19 -18.01
N GLU A 285 4.20 16.43 -18.85
CA GLU A 285 4.08 17.31 -20.01
C GLU A 285 3.03 16.80 -21.01
N ALA A 286 2.97 15.49 -21.26
CA ALA A 286 1.94 14.87 -22.10
C ALA A 286 0.52 15.08 -21.54
N GLN A 287 0.39 15.22 -20.21
CA GLN A 287 -0.87 15.53 -19.52
C GLN A 287 -1.16 17.03 -19.42
N GLY A 288 -0.28 17.89 -19.97
CA GLY A 288 -0.43 19.33 -19.98
C GLY A 288 0.11 20.06 -18.75
N ILE A 289 0.85 19.37 -17.88
CA ILE A 289 1.55 19.96 -16.73
C ILE A 289 2.97 20.32 -17.17
N SER A 290 3.33 21.61 -17.07
CA SER A 290 4.66 22.05 -17.49
C SER A 290 5.76 21.51 -16.56
N LYS A 291 6.97 21.28 -17.10
CA LYS A 291 8.14 20.94 -16.27
C LYS A 291 8.35 21.91 -15.10
N ASP A 292 8.23 23.21 -15.34
CA ASP A 292 8.39 24.23 -14.28
C ASP A 292 7.35 24.09 -13.15
N GLU A 293 6.12 23.68 -13.48
CA GLU A 293 5.07 23.41 -12.49
C GLU A 293 5.35 22.11 -11.73
N ALA A 294 5.73 21.05 -12.44
CA ALA A 294 6.13 19.79 -11.83
C ALA A 294 7.33 19.97 -10.88
N SER A 295 8.38 20.68 -11.29
CA SER A 295 9.56 20.93 -10.47
C SER A 295 9.24 21.74 -9.21
N LYS A 296 8.32 22.71 -9.30
CA LYS A 296 7.83 23.45 -8.12
C LYS A 296 7.06 22.56 -7.15
N ASN A 297 6.27 21.62 -7.67
CA ASN A 297 5.56 20.67 -6.82
C ASN A 297 6.55 19.75 -6.10
N VAL A 298 7.57 19.23 -6.80
CA VAL A 298 8.63 18.44 -6.18
C VAL A 298 9.38 19.25 -5.13
N GLU A 299 9.74 20.51 -5.42
CA GLU A 299 10.38 21.42 -4.46
C GLU A 299 9.52 21.62 -3.20
N SER A 300 8.23 21.90 -3.35
CA SER A 300 7.31 22.03 -2.20
C SER A 300 7.17 20.72 -1.40
N MET A 301 7.23 19.56 -2.06
CA MET A 301 7.23 18.27 -1.37
C MET A 301 8.55 18.04 -0.61
N ALA A 302 9.70 18.33 -1.22
CA ALA A 302 11.01 18.21 -0.59
C ALA A 302 11.13 19.14 0.63
N GLU A 303 10.67 20.40 0.52
CA GLU A 303 10.59 21.32 1.66
C GLU A 303 9.71 20.76 2.79
N SER A 304 8.58 20.14 2.44
CA SER A 304 7.67 19.55 3.43
C SER A 304 8.28 18.34 4.14
N TYR A 305 9.05 17.51 3.44
CA TYR A 305 9.78 16.40 4.04
C TYR A 305 10.97 16.89 4.88
N MET A 306 11.74 17.85 4.38
CA MET A 306 12.85 18.44 5.12
C MET A 306 12.37 19.11 6.41
N ALA A 307 11.23 19.81 6.38
CA ALA A 307 10.62 20.37 7.57
C ALA A 307 10.31 19.28 8.63
N GLN A 308 9.80 18.13 8.20
CA GLN A 308 9.55 16.99 9.09
C GLN A 308 10.85 16.43 9.64
N TYR A 309 11.88 16.24 8.80
CA TYR A 309 13.16 15.71 9.25
C TYR A 309 13.84 16.64 10.26
N LEU A 310 13.78 17.95 10.04
CA LEU A 310 14.28 18.96 10.98
C LEU A 310 13.56 18.88 12.33
N VAL A 311 12.23 18.76 12.33
CA VAL A 311 11.44 18.66 13.57
C VAL A 311 11.68 17.31 14.27
N THR A 312 11.76 16.21 13.52
CA THR A 312 12.13 14.89 14.03
C THR A 312 13.48 14.95 14.72
N GLN A 313 14.51 15.48 14.05
CA GLN A 313 15.85 15.62 14.65
C GLN A 313 15.80 16.52 15.89
N ALA A 314 15.04 17.62 15.86
CA ALA A 314 14.94 18.52 17.00
C ALA A 314 14.30 17.86 18.22
N VAL A 315 13.29 17.00 18.02
CA VAL A 315 12.69 16.20 19.11
C VAL A 315 13.70 15.20 19.65
N LEU A 316 14.41 14.47 18.79
CA LEU A 316 15.44 13.51 19.20
C LEU A 316 16.54 14.19 20.02
N ASP A 317 17.04 15.34 19.56
CA ASP A 317 18.06 16.13 20.26
C ASP A 317 17.56 16.64 21.62
N ALA A 318 16.31 17.14 21.67
CA ALA A 318 15.70 17.64 22.91
C ALA A 318 15.53 16.53 23.97
N GLU A 319 15.28 15.31 23.53
CA GLU A 319 15.16 14.11 24.37
C GLU A 319 16.52 13.43 24.64
N GLY A 320 17.60 13.94 24.04
CA GLY A 320 18.95 13.37 24.16
C GLY A 320 19.06 11.97 23.55
N VAL A 321 18.24 11.67 22.54
CA VAL A 321 18.24 10.40 21.80
C VAL A 321 19.27 10.50 20.69
N SER A 322 20.25 9.60 20.71
CA SER A 322 21.25 9.45 19.67
C SER A 322 21.31 7.97 19.30
N LEU A 323 21.11 7.66 18.02
CA LEU A 323 21.07 6.29 17.53
C LEU A 323 22.40 5.95 16.85
N THR A 324 23.02 4.87 17.31
CA THR A 324 24.02 4.16 16.50
C THR A 324 23.32 3.29 15.45
N GLU A 325 24.07 2.74 14.51
CA GLU A 325 23.56 1.74 13.55
C GLU A 325 22.84 0.58 14.25
N ALA A 326 23.41 0.05 15.33
CA ALA A 326 22.79 -1.03 16.10
C ALA A 326 21.51 -0.61 16.84
N ASP A 327 21.40 0.65 17.25
CA ASP A 327 20.15 1.17 17.83
C ASP A 327 19.09 1.34 16.74
N TYR A 328 19.50 1.77 15.55
CA TYR A 328 18.64 1.90 14.39
C TYR A 328 18.11 0.55 13.91
N GLU A 329 18.94 -0.49 13.78
CA GLU A 329 18.50 -1.85 13.40
C GLU A 329 17.40 -2.37 14.34
N LYS A 330 17.54 -2.11 15.64
CA LYS A 330 16.52 -2.47 16.62
C LYS A 330 15.23 -1.66 16.44
N ALA A 331 15.34 -0.34 16.23
CA ALA A 331 14.20 0.52 15.98
C ALA A 331 13.48 0.14 14.67
N LEU A 332 14.24 -0.28 13.66
CA LEU A 332 13.74 -0.77 12.38
C LEU A 332 12.93 -2.07 12.55
N ASP A 333 13.39 -3.03 13.36
CA ASP A 333 12.63 -4.25 13.67
C ASP A 333 11.30 -3.95 14.39
N ASP A 334 11.27 -2.94 15.26
CA ASP A 334 10.05 -2.54 15.94
C ASP A 334 9.10 -1.79 14.99
N PHE A 335 9.65 -0.91 14.13
CA PHE A 335 8.91 -0.24 13.07
C PHE A 335 8.34 -1.21 12.03
N ALA A 336 9.09 -2.27 11.70
CA ALA A 336 8.64 -3.33 10.78
C ALA A 336 7.35 -3.98 11.29
N LYS A 337 7.31 -4.38 12.56
CA LYS A 337 6.13 -5.00 13.18
C LYS A 337 4.93 -4.07 13.21
N LEU A 338 5.15 -2.79 13.54
CA LEU A 338 4.10 -1.76 13.50
C LEU A 338 3.54 -1.63 12.07
N SER A 339 4.40 -1.73 11.07
CA SER A 339 4.07 -1.64 9.65
C SER A 339 3.57 -2.97 9.03
N GLY A 340 3.37 -4.02 9.83
CA GLY A 340 2.86 -5.32 9.38
C GLY A 340 3.89 -6.27 8.76
N PHE A 341 5.18 -5.94 8.84
CA PHE A 341 6.29 -6.79 8.39
C PHE A 341 6.85 -7.66 9.54
N GLN A 342 7.49 -8.77 9.19
CA GLN A 342 8.04 -9.73 10.15
C GLN A 342 9.40 -9.30 10.72
N SER A 343 10.19 -8.53 9.94
CA SER A 343 11.54 -8.09 10.34
C SER A 343 11.97 -6.81 9.63
N GLY A 344 13.03 -6.18 10.14
CA GLY A 344 13.72 -5.06 9.51
C GLY A 344 14.23 -5.38 8.10
N GLU A 345 14.79 -6.59 7.91
CA GLU A 345 15.24 -7.07 6.60
C GLU A 345 14.10 -7.17 5.58
N GLU A 346 12.92 -7.64 6.01
CA GLU A 346 11.76 -7.76 5.14
C GLU A 346 11.25 -6.38 4.70
N ILE A 347 11.11 -5.44 5.64
CA ILE A 347 10.66 -4.09 5.29
C ILE A 347 11.71 -3.38 4.42
N GLU A 348 13.01 -3.52 4.69
CA GLU A 348 14.08 -2.97 3.84
C GLU A 348 14.00 -3.49 2.41
N SER A 349 13.80 -4.79 2.22
CA SER A 349 13.67 -5.37 0.89
C SER A 349 12.42 -4.89 0.12
N ASN A 350 11.41 -4.38 0.83
CA ASN A 350 10.18 -3.84 0.22
C ASN A 350 10.25 -2.33 -0.01
N TYR A 351 11.28 -1.65 0.50
CA TYR A 351 11.48 -0.21 0.30
C TYR A 351 12.45 0.05 -0.87
N GLY A 352 12.08 1.00 -1.73
CA GLY A 352 12.91 1.41 -2.88
C GLY A 352 14.03 2.39 -2.54
N ASP A 353 13.97 3.03 -1.36
CA ASP A 353 14.92 4.03 -0.87
C ASP A 353 15.10 3.82 0.64
N ILE A 354 16.32 3.47 1.04
CA ILE A 354 16.64 3.17 2.44
C ILE A 354 16.71 4.44 3.30
N GLN A 355 16.96 5.62 2.72
CA GLN A 355 16.96 6.90 3.44
C GLN A 355 15.53 7.31 3.83
N ILE A 356 14.56 7.03 2.96
CA ILE A 356 13.14 7.21 3.30
C ILE A 356 12.75 6.30 4.46
N LEU A 357 13.12 5.01 4.39
CA LEU A 357 12.86 4.07 5.48
C LEU A 357 13.53 4.51 6.78
N LYS A 358 14.80 4.91 6.71
CA LYS A 358 15.56 5.46 7.84
C LYS A 358 14.81 6.61 8.52
N ASN A 359 14.35 7.58 7.73
CA ASN A 359 13.65 8.74 8.26
C ASN A 359 12.28 8.40 8.86
N ASN A 360 11.58 7.41 8.32
CA ASN A 360 10.33 6.90 8.91
C ASN A 360 10.56 6.23 10.27
N VAL A 361 11.62 5.44 10.40
CA VAL A 361 12.01 4.82 11.68
C VAL A 361 12.36 5.89 12.71
N LEU A 362 13.17 6.90 12.33
CA LEU A 362 13.53 8.01 13.22
C LEU A 362 12.31 8.85 13.62
N TRP A 363 11.39 9.08 12.68
CA TRP A 363 10.11 9.74 12.96
C TRP A 363 9.29 8.94 13.98
N ASN A 364 9.22 7.62 13.84
CA ASN A 364 8.52 6.76 14.79
C ASN A 364 9.15 6.85 16.19
N VAL A 365 10.48 6.82 16.29
CA VAL A 365 11.21 6.98 17.57
C VAL A 365 10.92 8.35 18.20
N ALA A 366 10.89 9.43 17.41
CA ALA A 366 10.53 10.76 17.91
C ALA A 366 9.07 10.81 18.39
N CYS A 367 8.15 10.17 17.66
CA CYS A 367 6.74 10.09 18.04
C CYS A 367 6.52 9.30 19.33
N ASP A 368 7.28 8.22 19.57
CA ASP A 368 7.26 7.50 20.84
C ASP A 368 7.60 8.43 22.00
N LYS A 369 8.59 9.32 21.83
CA LYS A 369 8.94 10.33 22.85
C LYS A 369 7.85 11.37 23.07
N ILE A 370 7.21 11.83 22.00
CA ILE A 370 6.06 12.73 22.12
C ILE A 370 4.93 12.05 22.89
N MET A 371 4.65 10.79 22.57
CA MET A 371 3.56 10.00 23.15
C MET A 371 3.76 9.71 24.65
N GLU A 372 5.00 9.53 25.13
CA GLU A 372 5.32 9.29 26.55
C GLU A 372 4.69 10.32 27.51
N THR A 373 4.43 11.54 27.04
CA THR A 373 3.82 12.62 27.84
C THR A 373 2.45 13.07 27.33
N ALA A 374 1.97 12.50 26.22
CA ALA A 374 0.71 12.91 25.60
C ALA A 374 -0.51 12.43 26.41
N THR A 375 -1.60 13.17 26.29
CA THR A 375 -2.93 12.76 26.78
C THR A 375 -3.82 12.48 25.58
N ILE A 376 -4.24 11.24 25.42
CA ILE A 376 -5.18 10.83 24.37
C ILE A 376 -6.60 10.89 24.98
N THR A 377 -7.50 11.57 24.28
CA THR A 377 -8.91 11.66 24.66
C THR A 377 -9.77 11.10 23.55
N GLU A 378 -10.84 10.38 23.90
CA GLU A 378 -11.80 9.91 22.92
C GLU A 378 -12.78 11.04 22.58
N LYS A 379 -13.01 11.22 21.29
CA LYS A 379 -14.05 12.11 20.79
C LYS A 379 -15.40 11.59 21.27
N ALA A 380 -16.20 12.51 21.82
CA ALA A 380 -17.56 12.15 22.21
C ALA A 380 -18.34 11.72 20.95
N ALA A 381 -19.00 10.56 21.01
CA ALA A 381 -19.89 10.10 19.95
C ALA A 381 -20.85 11.25 19.58
N ASP A 382 -20.76 11.73 18.35
CA ASP A 382 -21.59 12.82 17.88
C ASP A 382 -23.03 12.27 17.83
N ASP A 383 -23.85 12.71 18.78
CA ASP A 383 -25.21 12.26 18.98
C ASP A 383 -26.07 12.79 17.83
N GLN A 384 -25.92 12.21 16.63
CA GLN A 384 -26.80 12.45 15.48
C GLN A 384 -28.15 11.75 15.69
N THR A 385 -28.78 11.99 16.83
CA THR A 385 -30.21 11.76 17.05
C THR A 385 -30.93 13.10 16.99
N GLY A 386 -31.10 13.66 15.78
CA GLY A 386 -31.81 14.92 15.69
C GLY A 386 -32.04 15.57 14.34
N GLU A 387 -32.61 14.86 13.34
CA GLU A 387 -33.56 15.49 12.39
C GLU A 387 -34.32 14.45 11.55
N ALA A 388 -35.11 13.60 12.22
CA ALA A 388 -36.27 12.97 11.61
C ALA A 388 -37.55 13.55 12.26
N ALA A 389 -37.85 14.82 11.95
CA ALA A 389 -39.15 15.42 12.25
C ALA A 389 -39.41 16.68 11.40
N GLN A 390 -39.94 16.50 10.19
CA GLN A 390 -41.28 17.00 9.79
C GLN A 390 -41.66 16.59 8.37
#